data_AF-B9TLJ7-F1
#
_entry.id   AF-B9TLJ7-F1
#
_cell.length_a   1.000
_cell.length_b   1.000
_cell.length_c   1.000
_cell.angle_alpha   90.00
_cell.angle_beta   90.00
_cell.angle_gamma   90.00
#
_symmetry.space_group_name_H-M   'P 1'
#
loop_
_entity.id
_entity.type
_entity.pdbx_description
1 polymer ?
#
loop_
_entity_poly.entity_id
_entity_poly.type
_entity_poly.pdbx_seq_one_letter_code
_entity_poly.pdbx_strand_id
1 'polypeptide(L)'
;MRKKFATQYGFVVPEIKVIDDMAIADKSYQIRIHGTTIASNMLRVGEVLVVTGSGRKPTVPGDEIREPAFGMPAVSVLEAFTEDLKREGFQPIDNVSVVLTHMSEVIRNNLPALLSYKDVKILIERLDPEYKKLADEICSSHMSYSGLQAVLKLLLAERVSIRNLHLILEAVAELAPHVRKTEQIVEHVRVRMAQQLCGDLADNGVLRVLRLGSKWDLIFHQALKRDQKGEIVEFDIDPRSLEEFSEQAGKVIREYMDRGMPFVLVTSPETRSYVRMIIERLFATLPVLSHVELAKGIEIKILGSIS
;
A
#
# COMPACT_ATOMS: atom_id res chain seq x y z
N MET A 1 -1.43 0.32 -18.68
CA MET A 1 -1.44 -0.08 -17.25
C MET A 1 -0.28 -1.01 -16.86
N ARG A 2 -0.16 -2.23 -17.42
CA ARG A 2 0.85 -3.23 -17.01
C ARG A 2 2.31 -2.73 -16.99
N LYS A 3 2.74 -1.98 -18.02
CA LYS A 3 4.08 -1.35 -18.05
C LYS A 3 4.32 -0.42 -16.86
N LYS A 4 3.31 0.38 -16.48
CA LYS A 4 3.39 1.29 -15.32
C LYS A 4 3.62 0.51 -14.02
N PHE A 5 2.91 -0.62 -13.82
CA PHE A 5 3.14 -1.49 -12.67
C PHE A 5 4.52 -2.12 -12.65
N ALA A 6 5.04 -2.55 -13.80
CA ALA A 6 6.38 -3.09 -13.91
C ALA A 6 7.45 -2.06 -13.50
N THR A 7 7.33 -0.82 -13.98
CA THR A 7 8.23 0.27 -13.58
C THR A 7 8.06 0.62 -12.10
N GLN A 8 6.83 0.70 -11.61
CA GLN A 8 6.54 1.15 -10.25
C GLN A 8 6.92 0.11 -9.20
N TYR A 9 6.58 -1.17 -9.40
CA TYR A 9 6.70 -2.25 -8.42
C TYR A 9 7.77 -3.29 -8.74
N GLY A 10 8.41 -3.24 -9.90
CA GLY A 10 9.52 -4.13 -10.24
C GLY A 10 9.15 -5.48 -10.85
N PHE A 11 7.87 -5.77 -11.09
CA PHE A 11 7.44 -6.98 -11.79
C PHE A 11 6.25 -6.76 -12.70
N VAL A 12 6.15 -7.58 -13.74
CA VAL A 12 5.06 -7.49 -14.70
C VAL A 12 3.85 -8.22 -14.16
N VAL A 13 2.78 -7.49 -13.83
CA VAL A 13 1.51 -8.10 -13.42
C VAL A 13 0.92 -8.97 -14.55
N PRO A 14 0.12 -10.01 -14.22
CA PRO A 14 -0.54 -10.86 -15.20
C PRO A 14 -1.36 -10.09 -16.24
N GLU A 15 -1.66 -10.75 -17.36
CA GLU A 15 -2.53 -10.18 -18.38
C GLU A 15 -3.95 -9.97 -17.85
N ILE A 16 -4.54 -8.82 -18.20
CA ILE A 16 -5.91 -8.48 -17.83
C ILE A 16 -6.80 -8.94 -18.98
N LYS A 17 -7.69 -9.90 -18.70
CA LYS A 17 -8.68 -10.40 -19.64
C LYS A 17 -10.01 -9.70 -19.40
N VAL A 18 -10.62 -9.23 -20.47
CA VAL A 18 -11.97 -8.64 -20.45
C VAL A 18 -12.91 -9.66 -21.08
N ILE A 19 -13.99 -10.00 -20.37
CA ILE A 19 -14.97 -11.01 -20.78
C ILE A 19 -16.35 -10.44 -20.47
N ASP A 20 -17.28 -10.58 -21.41
CA ASP A 20 -18.68 -10.27 -21.19
C ASP A 20 -19.33 -11.37 -20.37
N ASP A 21 -20.03 -11.01 -19.30
CA ASP A 21 -20.71 -11.94 -18.41
C ASP A 21 -22.17 -11.50 -18.26
N MET A 22 -23.09 -12.18 -18.96
CA MET A 22 -24.52 -11.84 -18.94
C MET A 22 -25.19 -12.09 -17.58
N ALA A 23 -24.50 -12.70 -16.62
CA ALA A 23 -25.02 -12.93 -15.27
C ALA A 23 -24.81 -11.72 -14.34
N ILE A 24 -24.00 -10.72 -14.72
CA ILE A 24 -23.83 -9.51 -13.92
C ILE A 24 -24.93 -8.49 -14.21
N ALA A 25 -25.21 -7.61 -13.26
CA ALA A 25 -26.23 -6.58 -13.43
C ALA A 25 -25.91 -5.65 -14.61
N ASP A 26 -26.95 -5.13 -15.26
CA ASP A 26 -26.80 -4.15 -16.34
C ASP A 26 -25.94 -2.96 -15.91
N LYS A 27 -25.12 -2.46 -16.85
CA LYS A 27 -24.21 -1.33 -16.63
C LYS A 27 -23.32 -1.54 -15.39
N SER A 28 -22.82 -2.74 -15.16
CA SER A 28 -21.88 -3.01 -14.07
C SER A 28 -20.61 -3.67 -14.57
N TYR A 29 -19.58 -3.69 -13.73
CA TYR A 29 -18.38 -4.48 -13.96
C TYR A 29 -17.98 -5.21 -12.68
N GLN A 30 -17.26 -6.33 -12.87
CA GLN A 30 -16.63 -7.09 -11.80
C GLN A 30 -15.15 -7.25 -12.12
N ILE A 31 -14.29 -7.10 -11.11
CA ILE A 31 -12.87 -7.41 -11.19
C ILE A 31 -12.66 -8.72 -10.44
N ARG A 32 -12.11 -9.72 -11.15
CA ARG A 32 -11.84 -11.05 -10.61
C ARG A 32 -10.35 -11.33 -10.55
N ILE A 33 -9.87 -11.89 -9.44
CA ILE A 33 -8.53 -12.46 -9.30
C ILE A 33 -8.68 -13.93 -8.92
N HIS A 34 -7.95 -14.80 -9.62
CA HIS A 34 -8.05 -16.27 -9.46
C HIS A 34 -9.48 -16.83 -9.56
N GLY A 35 -10.34 -16.19 -10.36
CA GLY A 35 -11.74 -16.59 -10.54
C GLY A 35 -12.71 -16.05 -9.50
N THR A 36 -12.21 -15.42 -8.42
CA THR A 36 -13.04 -14.82 -7.37
C THR A 36 -13.26 -13.35 -7.62
N THR A 37 -14.52 -12.88 -7.53
CA THR A 37 -14.85 -11.45 -7.56
C THR A 37 -14.32 -10.77 -6.31
N ILE A 38 -13.41 -9.82 -6.49
CA ILE A 38 -12.78 -9.06 -5.40
C ILE A 38 -13.26 -7.61 -5.35
N ALA A 39 -13.83 -7.12 -6.43
CA ALA A 39 -14.45 -5.80 -6.49
C ALA A 39 -15.51 -5.76 -7.58
N SER A 40 -16.53 -4.92 -7.40
CA SER A 40 -17.57 -4.67 -8.38
C SER A 40 -18.08 -3.24 -8.23
N ASN A 41 -18.59 -2.67 -9.31
CA ASN A 41 -19.33 -1.41 -9.23
C ASN A 41 -20.31 -1.27 -10.41
N MET A 42 -21.32 -0.42 -10.22
CA MET A 42 -22.21 0.04 -11.27
C MET A 42 -21.60 1.26 -11.97
N LEU A 43 -21.74 1.31 -13.29
CA LEU A 43 -21.38 2.40 -14.17
C LEU A 43 -22.60 3.27 -14.45
N ARG A 44 -22.45 4.56 -14.19
CA ARG A 44 -23.45 5.58 -14.50
C ARG A 44 -23.16 6.14 -15.89
N VAL A 45 -23.59 5.39 -16.90
CA VAL A 45 -23.38 5.75 -18.32
C VAL A 45 -24.05 7.09 -18.63
N GLY A 46 -23.31 8.02 -19.26
CA GLY A 46 -23.77 9.39 -19.54
C GLY A 46 -23.53 10.37 -18.38
N GLU A 47 -22.90 9.91 -17.29
CA GLU A 47 -22.45 10.75 -16.18
C GLU A 47 -20.92 10.76 -16.10
N VAL A 48 -20.39 11.83 -15.49
CA VAL A 48 -19.00 12.02 -15.12
C VAL A 48 -18.89 12.17 -13.60
N LEU A 49 -17.75 11.78 -13.06
CA LEU A 49 -17.49 11.81 -11.62
C LEU A 49 -16.64 13.02 -11.25
N VAL A 50 -17.01 13.71 -10.16
CA VAL A 50 -16.18 14.74 -9.54
C VAL A 50 -15.84 14.32 -8.11
N VAL A 51 -14.56 14.04 -7.85
CA VAL A 51 -14.09 13.75 -6.49
C VAL A 51 -14.01 15.06 -5.71
N THR A 52 -14.75 15.16 -4.62
CA THR A 52 -14.87 16.39 -3.82
C THR A 52 -14.08 16.31 -2.51
N GLY A 53 -13.92 15.11 -1.94
CA GLY A 53 -13.29 14.96 -0.63
C GLY A 53 -14.03 15.76 0.44
N SER A 54 -13.30 16.57 1.23
CA SER A 54 -13.87 17.57 2.15
C SER A 54 -14.07 18.96 1.53
N GLY A 55 -13.77 19.10 0.23
CA GLY A 55 -13.85 20.35 -0.49
C GLY A 55 -15.28 20.76 -0.83
N ARG A 56 -15.39 21.90 -1.54
CA ARG A 56 -16.69 22.37 -2.04
C ARG A 56 -17.25 21.42 -3.11
N LYS A 57 -18.57 21.28 -3.14
CA LYS A 57 -19.29 20.52 -4.17
C LYS A 57 -19.56 21.40 -5.41
N PRO A 58 -19.73 20.80 -6.60
CA PRO A 58 -20.24 21.50 -7.78
C PRO A 58 -21.61 22.14 -7.52
N THR A 59 -21.90 23.25 -8.19
CA THR A 59 -23.22 23.87 -8.11
C THR A 59 -24.24 23.22 -9.04
N VAL A 60 -23.76 22.51 -10.06
CA VAL A 60 -24.59 21.75 -11.00
C VAL A 60 -25.28 20.56 -10.33
N PRO A 61 -26.49 20.17 -10.78
CA PRO A 61 -27.21 19.02 -10.21
C PRO A 61 -26.42 17.71 -10.37
N GLY A 62 -26.38 16.91 -9.30
CA GLY A 62 -25.74 15.60 -9.31
C GLY A 62 -26.04 14.77 -8.07
N ASP A 63 -25.74 13.48 -8.15
CA ASP A 63 -25.93 12.53 -7.06
C ASP A 63 -24.67 12.42 -6.21
N GLU A 64 -24.82 12.50 -4.88
CA GLU A 64 -23.72 12.20 -3.97
C GLU A 64 -23.43 10.71 -3.93
N ILE A 65 -22.21 10.34 -4.28
CA ILE A 65 -21.75 8.95 -4.31
C ILE A 65 -20.37 8.83 -3.68
N ARG A 66 -19.88 7.61 -3.55
CA ARG A 66 -18.46 7.34 -3.30
C ARG A 66 -17.83 6.89 -4.59
N GLU A 67 -16.63 7.35 -4.86
CA GLU A 67 -15.86 6.73 -5.92
C GLU A 67 -15.57 5.25 -5.55
N PRO A 68 -15.20 4.39 -6.52
CA PRO A 68 -14.96 2.98 -6.22
C PRO A 68 -13.54 2.58 -5.80
N ALA A 69 -12.49 3.33 -6.14
CA ALA A 69 -11.12 2.90 -5.93
C ALA A 69 -10.62 3.14 -4.49
N PHE A 70 -10.97 4.27 -3.89
CA PHE A 70 -10.48 4.79 -2.61
C PHE A 70 -11.58 5.05 -1.56
N GLY A 71 -12.86 4.89 -1.92
CA GLY A 71 -14.04 5.25 -1.13
C GLY A 71 -14.27 6.75 -0.93
N MET A 72 -13.64 7.63 -1.72
CA MET A 72 -13.69 9.08 -1.50
C MET A 72 -15.08 9.68 -1.81
N PRO A 73 -15.53 10.69 -1.05
CA PRO A 73 -16.73 11.46 -1.39
C PRO A 73 -16.62 12.06 -2.80
N ALA A 74 -17.66 11.85 -3.59
CA ALA A 74 -17.73 12.32 -4.96
C ALA A 74 -19.18 12.70 -5.34
N VAL A 75 -19.32 13.41 -6.45
CA VAL A 75 -20.61 13.75 -7.04
C VAL A 75 -20.64 13.21 -8.47
N SER A 76 -21.69 12.47 -8.80
CA SER A 76 -21.97 12.02 -10.16
C SER A 76 -22.84 13.06 -10.86
N VAL A 77 -22.40 13.54 -12.01
CA VAL A 77 -23.03 14.66 -12.73
C VAL A 77 -23.26 14.25 -14.17
N LEU A 78 -24.39 14.65 -14.78
CA LEU A 78 -24.61 14.42 -16.20
C LEU A 78 -23.49 15.02 -17.05
N GLU A 79 -23.03 14.30 -18.06
CA GLU A 79 -21.92 14.71 -18.93
C GLU A 79 -22.18 16.06 -19.63
N ALA A 80 -23.45 16.42 -19.83
CA ALA A 80 -23.87 17.72 -20.36
C ALA A 80 -23.35 18.93 -19.55
N PHE A 81 -23.07 18.77 -18.25
CA PHE A 81 -22.54 19.83 -17.38
C PHE A 81 -21.01 19.89 -17.33
N THR A 82 -20.30 19.10 -18.15
CA THR A 82 -18.82 19.00 -18.12
C THR A 82 -18.13 20.36 -18.27
N GLU A 83 -18.63 21.23 -19.14
CA GLU A 83 -18.03 22.55 -19.35
C GLU A 83 -18.29 23.50 -18.17
N ASP A 84 -19.45 23.41 -17.52
CA ASP A 84 -19.75 24.19 -16.31
C ASP A 84 -18.87 23.72 -15.14
N LEU A 85 -18.69 22.41 -14.97
CA LEU A 85 -17.76 21.84 -13.99
C LEU A 85 -16.33 22.38 -14.16
N LYS A 86 -15.83 22.42 -15.41
CA LYS A 86 -14.50 22.98 -15.70
C LYS A 86 -14.42 24.47 -15.43
N ARG A 87 -15.47 25.25 -15.72
CA ARG A 87 -15.54 26.69 -15.40
C ARG A 87 -15.52 26.94 -13.90
N GLU A 88 -16.15 26.06 -13.14
CA GLU A 88 -16.05 26.07 -11.68
C GLU A 88 -14.64 25.65 -11.19
N GLY A 89 -13.82 25.00 -12.02
CA GLY A 89 -12.47 24.55 -11.66
C GLY A 89 -12.42 23.11 -11.15
N PHE A 90 -13.47 22.32 -11.37
CA PHE A 90 -13.45 20.88 -11.13
C PHE A 90 -12.84 20.12 -12.31
N GLN A 91 -12.34 18.92 -12.03
CA GLN A 91 -11.83 17.98 -13.02
C GLN A 91 -12.80 16.80 -13.14
N PRO A 92 -13.76 16.82 -14.07
CA PRO A 92 -14.65 15.70 -14.31
C PRO A 92 -13.87 14.48 -14.81
N ILE A 93 -14.21 13.31 -14.28
CA ILE A 93 -13.58 12.02 -14.56
C ILE A 93 -14.59 11.16 -15.32
N ASP A 94 -14.23 10.72 -16.51
CA ASP A 94 -15.07 9.85 -17.33
C ASP A 94 -15.15 8.41 -16.77
N ASN A 95 -16.18 7.66 -17.20
CA ASN A 95 -16.42 6.29 -16.74
C ASN A 95 -15.25 5.32 -17.02
N VAL A 96 -14.53 5.49 -18.15
CA VAL A 96 -13.37 4.64 -18.47
C VAL A 96 -12.25 4.90 -17.49
N SER A 97 -11.97 6.17 -17.19
CA SER A 97 -11.00 6.60 -16.20
C SER A 97 -11.35 6.11 -14.78
N VAL A 98 -12.64 6.09 -14.41
CA VAL A 98 -13.12 5.52 -13.15
C VAL A 98 -12.81 4.02 -13.07
N VAL A 99 -13.15 3.23 -14.11
CA VAL A 99 -12.87 1.79 -14.16
C VAL A 99 -11.36 1.51 -14.11
N LEU A 100 -10.56 2.25 -14.88
CA LEU A 100 -9.11 2.07 -14.91
C LEU A 100 -8.44 2.42 -13.56
N THR A 101 -8.97 3.43 -12.86
CA THR A 101 -8.49 3.81 -11.53
C THR A 101 -8.83 2.73 -10.51
N HIS A 102 -10.07 2.25 -10.50
CA HIS A 102 -10.50 1.16 -9.63
C HIS A 102 -9.71 -0.13 -9.89
N MET A 103 -9.56 -0.52 -11.16
CA MET A 103 -8.76 -1.68 -11.53
C MET A 103 -7.30 -1.56 -11.12
N SER A 104 -6.69 -0.38 -11.29
CA SER A 104 -5.33 -0.15 -10.82
C SER A 104 -5.22 -0.34 -9.31
N GLU A 105 -6.19 0.17 -8.55
CA GLU A 105 -6.16 0.09 -7.10
C GLU A 105 -6.40 -1.33 -6.58
N VAL A 106 -7.31 -2.05 -7.23
CA VAL A 106 -7.52 -3.47 -6.99
C VAL A 106 -6.24 -4.28 -7.25
N ILE A 107 -5.49 -3.98 -8.31
CA ILE A 107 -4.19 -4.61 -8.57
C ILE A 107 -3.19 -4.27 -7.46
N ARG A 108 -3.10 -3.01 -7.01
CA ARG A 108 -2.20 -2.60 -5.91
C ARG A 108 -2.50 -3.35 -4.60
N ASN A 109 -3.77 -3.50 -4.27
CA ASN A 109 -4.21 -4.24 -3.09
C ASN A 109 -3.90 -5.74 -3.15
N ASN A 110 -3.62 -6.28 -4.34
CA ASN A 110 -3.43 -7.71 -4.56
C ASN A 110 -2.05 -8.06 -5.13
N LEU A 111 -1.07 -7.14 -5.09
CA LEU A 111 0.28 -7.39 -5.60
C LEU A 111 0.92 -8.69 -5.07
N PRO A 112 0.80 -9.06 -3.78
CA PRO A 112 1.36 -10.32 -3.26
C PRO A 112 0.75 -11.56 -3.89
N ALA A 113 -0.55 -11.54 -4.18
CA ALA A 113 -1.26 -12.64 -4.82
C ALA A 113 -0.86 -12.76 -6.29
N LEU A 114 -0.61 -11.63 -6.95
CA LEU A 114 -0.25 -11.55 -8.36
C LEU A 114 1.21 -11.94 -8.64
N LEU A 115 2.11 -11.92 -7.65
CA LEU A 115 3.50 -12.37 -7.80
C LEU A 115 3.60 -13.90 -7.72
N SER A 116 3.73 -14.56 -8.88
CA SER A 116 3.87 -16.02 -8.94
C SER A 116 5.32 -16.48 -8.73
N TYR A 117 5.50 -17.78 -8.48
CA TYR A 117 6.84 -18.39 -8.39
C TYR A 117 7.62 -18.24 -9.70
N LYS A 118 6.92 -18.38 -10.83
CA LYS A 118 7.48 -18.17 -12.17
C LYS A 118 8.01 -16.76 -12.34
N ASP A 119 7.28 -15.76 -11.84
CA ASP A 119 7.71 -14.36 -11.94
C ASP A 119 9.00 -14.13 -11.15
N VAL A 120 9.11 -14.67 -9.92
CA VAL A 120 10.35 -14.60 -9.13
C VAL A 120 11.52 -15.22 -9.89
N LYS A 121 11.33 -16.41 -10.50
CA LYS A 121 12.37 -17.02 -11.33
C LYS A 121 12.77 -16.14 -12.51
N ILE A 122 11.82 -15.54 -13.21
CA ILE A 122 12.10 -14.60 -14.32
C ILE A 122 12.86 -13.37 -13.82
N LEU A 123 12.53 -12.84 -12.64
CA LEU A 123 13.23 -11.70 -12.05
C LEU A 123 14.69 -12.03 -11.76
N ILE A 124 14.95 -13.17 -11.13
CA ILE A 124 16.31 -13.65 -10.84
C ILE A 124 17.08 -13.93 -12.14
N GLU A 125 16.46 -14.57 -13.13
CA GLU A 125 17.09 -14.87 -14.41
C GLU A 125 17.49 -13.63 -15.24
N ARG A 126 17.00 -12.44 -14.88
CA ARG A 126 17.38 -11.18 -15.54
C ARG A 126 18.52 -10.44 -14.85
N LEU A 127 18.95 -10.89 -13.68
CA LEU A 127 20.08 -10.31 -12.96
C LEU A 127 21.42 -10.69 -13.60
N ASP A 128 22.45 -9.93 -13.29
CA ASP A 128 23.82 -10.26 -13.66
C ASP A 128 24.27 -11.59 -13.00
N PRO A 129 25.25 -12.30 -13.59
CA PRO A 129 25.67 -13.63 -13.12
C PRO A 129 26.01 -13.70 -11.63
N GLU A 130 26.64 -12.67 -11.07
CA GLU A 130 27.02 -12.56 -9.67
C GLU A 130 25.80 -12.54 -8.75
N TYR A 131 24.76 -11.80 -9.12
CA TYR A 131 23.53 -11.70 -8.33
C TYR A 131 22.63 -12.93 -8.50
N LYS A 132 22.66 -13.60 -9.66
CA LYS A 132 22.03 -14.93 -9.80
C LYS A 132 22.66 -15.92 -8.83
N LYS A 133 23.99 -15.97 -8.80
CA LYS A 133 24.74 -16.83 -7.89
C LYS A 133 24.45 -16.50 -6.43
N LEU A 134 24.41 -15.22 -6.05
CA LEU A 134 24.01 -14.78 -4.71
C LEU A 134 22.60 -15.28 -4.35
N ALA A 135 21.63 -15.13 -5.26
CA ALA A 135 20.27 -15.61 -5.03
C ALA A 135 20.22 -17.14 -4.83
N ASP A 136 20.96 -17.91 -5.63
CA ASP A 136 21.08 -19.35 -5.48
C ASP A 136 21.75 -19.76 -4.16
N GLU A 137 22.81 -19.06 -3.74
CA GLU A 137 23.51 -19.30 -2.47
C GLU A 137 22.58 -19.03 -1.26
N ILE A 138 21.87 -17.91 -1.25
CA ILE A 138 20.84 -17.59 -0.24
C ILE A 138 19.76 -18.68 -0.20
N CYS A 139 19.23 -19.04 -1.37
CA CYS A 139 18.11 -19.99 -1.52
C CYS A 139 18.51 -21.47 -1.40
N SER A 140 19.79 -21.77 -1.22
CA SER A 140 20.28 -23.14 -0.94
C SER A 140 20.75 -23.27 0.51
N SER A 141 21.36 -22.22 1.07
CA SER A 141 22.03 -22.26 2.37
C SER A 141 21.16 -21.75 3.53
N HIS A 142 20.28 -20.79 3.28
CA HIS A 142 19.60 -20.05 4.36
C HIS A 142 18.08 -20.09 4.26
N MET A 143 17.52 -20.11 3.06
CA MET A 143 16.08 -20.24 2.83
C MET A 143 15.81 -20.98 1.53
N SER A 144 14.55 -21.16 1.13
CA SER A 144 14.20 -21.66 -0.21
C SER A 144 13.82 -20.51 -1.15
N TYR A 145 13.72 -20.79 -2.45
CA TYR A 145 13.13 -19.84 -3.40
C TYR A 145 11.70 -19.43 -3.03
N SER A 146 10.92 -20.33 -2.41
CA SER A 146 9.60 -19.99 -1.87
C SER A 146 9.70 -19.05 -0.66
N GLY A 147 10.77 -19.18 0.15
CA GLY A 147 11.09 -18.24 1.23
C GLY A 147 11.44 -16.85 0.69
N LEU A 148 12.28 -16.76 -0.34
CA LEU A 148 12.58 -15.48 -1.01
C LEU A 148 11.31 -14.87 -1.62
N GLN A 149 10.47 -15.70 -2.26
CA GLN A 149 9.16 -15.24 -2.74
C GLN A 149 8.30 -14.69 -1.60
N ALA A 150 8.30 -15.31 -0.42
CA ALA A 150 7.55 -14.82 0.73
C ALA A 150 8.07 -13.44 1.20
N VAL A 151 9.39 -13.21 1.23
CA VAL A 151 9.98 -11.88 1.51
C VAL A 151 9.47 -10.84 0.51
N LEU A 152 9.55 -11.13 -0.79
CA LEU A 152 9.08 -10.21 -1.85
C LEU A 152 7.58 -9.94 -1.75
N LYS A 153 6.78 -10.96 -1.41
CA LYS A 153 5.33 -10.81 -1.21
C LYS A 153 4.98 -9.94 -0.01
N LEU A 154 5.70 -10.07 1.10
CA LEU A 154 5.47 -9.24 2.29
C LEU A 154 5.83 -7.77 2.01
N LEU A 155 6.91 -7.50 1.27
CA LEU A 155 7.21 -6.15 0.78
C LEU A 155 6.05 -5.60 -0.07
N LEU A 156 5.59 -6.37 -1.06
CA LEU A 156 4.48 -5.97 -1.93
C LEU A 156 3.14 -5.82 -1.19
N ALA A 157 2.93 -6.52 -0.07
CA ALA A 157 1.72 -6.43 0.74
C ALA A 157 1.58 -5.04 1.37
N GLU A 158 2.72 -4.44 1.70
CA GLU A 158 2.82 -3.06 2.16
C GLU A 158 3.07 -2.06 1.02
N ARG A 159 2.85 -2.49 -0.25
CA ARG A 159 3.09 -1.71 -1.46
C ARG A 159 4.54 -1.22 -1.61
N VAL A 160 5.50 -1.90 -1.00
CA VAL A 160 6.92 -1.63 -1.21
C VAL A 160 7.34 -2.19 -2.56
N SER A 161 7.89 -1.32 -3.40
CA SER A 161 8.39 -1.72 -4.71
C SER A 161 9.58 -2.66 -4.60
N ILE A 162 9.55 -3.77 -5.34
CA ILE A 162 10.67 -4.73 -5.43
C ILE A 162 11.58 -4.46 -6.65
N ARG A 163 11.51 -3.26 -7.22
CA ARG A 163 12.28 -2.89 -8.42
C ARG A 163 13.79 -2.91 -8.22
N ASN A 164 14.26 -2.66 -7.00
CA ASN A 164 15.68 -2.73 -6.66
C ASN A 164 16.04 -4.10 -6.06
N LEU A 165 15.96 -5.13 -6.90
CA LEU A 165 16.16 -6.51 -6.47
C LEU A 165 17.58 -6.79 -5.97
N HIS A 166 18.59 -6.09 -6.53
CA HIS A 166 19.99 -6.16 -6.08
C HIS A 166 20.12 -5.83 -4.59
N LEU A 167 19.58 -4.67 -4.19
CA LEU A 167 19.59 -4.20 -2.81
C LEU A 167 18.79 -5.12 -1.88
N ILE A 168 17.67 -5.67 -2.36
CA ILE A 168 16.88 -6.65 -1.61
C ILE A 168 17.71 -7.91 -1.36
N LEU A 169 18.37 -8.46 -2.37
CA LEU A 169 19.17 -9.68 -2.24
C LEU A 169 20.36 -9.48 -1.29
N GLU A 170 21.06 -8.35 -1.38
CA GLU A 170 22.14 -7.99 -0.46
C GLU A 170 21.63 -7.91 0.98
N ALA A 171 20.52 -7.20 1.22
CA ALA A 171 19.93 -7.10 2.54
C ALA A 171 19.46 -8.46 3.10
N VAL A 172 18.89 -9.32 2.25
CA VAL A 172 18.55 -10.69 2.64
C VAL A 172 19.81 -11.47 3.01
N ALA A 173 20.88 -11.38 2.22
CA ALA A 173 22.15 -12.06 2.49
C ALA A 173 22.81 -11.62 3.81
N GLU A 174 22.67 -10.35 4.18
CA GLU A 174 23.18 -9.82 5.45
C GLU A 174 22.53 -10.52 6.67
N LEU A 175 21.21 -10.76 6.63
CA LEU A 175 20.46 -11.20 7.81
C LEU A 175 20.04 -12.69 7.80
N ALA A 176 19.79 -13.30 6.64
CA ALA A 176 19.32 -14.68 6.52
C ALA A 176 20.20 -15.76 7.19
N PRO A 177 21.53 -15.61 7.30
CA PRO A 177 22.36 -16.56 8.05
C PRO A 177 22.05 -16.61 9.55
N HIS A 178 21.56 -15.50 10.11
CA HIS A 178 21.36 -15.31 11.54
C HIS A 178 19.89 -15.49 11.95
N VAL A 179 18.97 -15.20 11.03
CA VAL A 179 17.53 -15.14 11.29
C VAL A 179 16.77 -15.92 10.23
N ARG A 180 15.86 -16.79 10.68
CA ARG A 180 15.00 -17.59 9.79
C ARG A 180 13.59 -17.05 9.62
N LYS A 181 13.17 -16.12 10.49
CA LYS A 181 11.82 -15.56 10.48
C LYS A 181 11.71 -14.53 9.35
N THR A 182 10.88 -14.84 8.35
CA THR A 182 10.72 -14.03 7.13
C THR A 182 10.38 -12.59 7.44
N GLU A 183 9.52 -12.34 8.43
CA GLU A 183 9.09 -11.00 8.83
C GLU A 183 10.28 -10.15 9.30
N GLN A 184 11.21 -10.72 10.06
CA GLN A 184 12.41 -10.00 10.52
C GLN A 184 13.36 -9.67 9.35
N ILE A 185 13.48 -10.58 8.37
CA ILE A 185 14.22 -10.33 7.14
C ILE A 185 13.58 -9.16 6.37
N VAL A 186 12.25 -9.12 6.28
CA VAL A 186 11.53 -8.03 5.62
C VAL A 186 11.77 -6.68 6.31
N GLU A 187 11.70 -6.61 7.64
CA GLU A 187 12.01 -5.37 8.37
C GLU A 187 13.43 -4.89 8.07
N HIS A 188 14.42 -5.78 8.05
CA HIS A 188 15.79 -5.42 7.70
C HIS A 188 15.91 -4.93 6.27
N VAL A 189 15.32 -5.65 5.31
CA VAL A 189 15.29 -5.23 3.90
C VAL A 189 14.69 -3.82 3.75
N ARG A 190 13.60 -3.53 4.45
CA ARG A 190 12.97 -2.21 4.44
C ARG A 190 13.89 -1.10 4.95
N VAL A 191 14.64 -1.35 6.03
CA VAL A 191 15.66 -0.40 6.53
C VAL A 191 16.73 -0.14 5.47
N ARG A 192 17.24 -1.19 4.82
CA ARG A 192 18.23 -1.03 3.74
C ARG A 192 17.66 -0.28 2.53
N MET A 193 16.35 -0.37 2.31
CA MET A 193 15.60 0.33 1.26
C MET A 193 15.05 1.70 1.66
N ALA A 194 15.44 2.27 2.82
CA ALA A 194 14.92 3.54 3.35
C ALA A 194 14.85 4.67 2.30
N GLN A 195 15.91 4.85 1.50
CA GLN A 195 15.95 5.86 0.42
C GLN A 195 14.84 5.65 -0.62
N GLN A 196 14.60 4.41 -1.05
CA GLN A 196 13.54 4.09 -2.00
C GLN A 196 12.16 4.29 -1.37
N LEU A 197 11.96 3.80 -0.15
CA LEU A 197 10.70 3.94 0.59
C LEU A 197 10.31 5.41 0.75
N CYS A 198 11.24 6.22 1.25
CA CYS A 198 11.03 7.65 1.44
C CYS A 198 10.81 8.37 0.11
N GLY A 199 11.60 8.06 -0.93
CA GLY A 199 11.46 8.67 -2.25
C GLY A 199 10.13 8.34 -2.95
N ASP A 200 9.62 7.11 -2.80
CA ASP A 200 8.34 6.69 -3.37
C ASP A 200 7.13 7.31 -2.66
N LEU A 201 7.30 7.72 -1.40
CA LEU A 201 6.24 8.27 -0.54
C LEU A 201 6.29 9.78 -0.39
N ALA A 202 7.41 10.40 -0.74
CA ALA A 202 7.55 11.85 -0.72
C ALA A 202 6.82 12.49 -1.89
N ASP A 203 6.23 13.64 -1.61
CA ASP A 203 5.56 14.46 -2.60
C ASP A 203 6.37 15.76 -2.76
N ASN A 204 6.88 15.99 -3.97
CA ASN A 204 7.80 17.07 -4.30
C ASN A 204 9.04 17.13 -3.37
N GLY A 205 9.58 15.97 -3.01
CA GLY A 205 10.76 15.85 -2.14
C GLY A 205 10.48 15.99 -0.64
N VAL A 206 9.23 16.25 -0.25
CA VAL A 206 8.82 16.39 1.15
C VAL A 206 8.07 15.14 1.61
N LEU A 207 8.57 14.50 2.65
CA LEU A 207 7.91 13.40 3.33
C LEU A 207 7.07 13.95 4.49
N ARG A 208 5.74 13.89 4.36
CA ARG A 208 4.81 14.29 5.41
C ARG A 208 4.58 13.15 6.38
N VAL A 209 4.84 13.39 7.66
CA VAL A 209 4.85 12.37 8.70
C VAL A 209 3.81 12.67 9.76
N LEU A 210 2.90 11.73 9.97
CA LEU A 210 2.09 11.62 11.18
C LEU A 210 2.81 10.67 12.14
N ARG A 211 3.01 11.06 13.40
CA ARG A 211 3.74 10.24 14.37
C ARG A 211 2.79 9.49 15.30
N LEU A 212 3.24 8.33 15.78
CA LEU A 212 2.66 7.76 16.99
C LEU A 212 3.05 8.64 18.20
N GLY A 213 2.11 8.90 19.10
CA GLY A 213 2.36 9.66 20.32
C GLY A 213 2.91 8.77 21.43
N SER A 214 3.56 9.39 22.43
CA SER A 214 4.27 8.68 23.50
C SER A 214 3.40 7.69 24.29
N LYS A 215 2.11 7.98 24.47
CA LYS A 215 1.14 7.06 25.09
C LYS A 215 1.08 5.75 24.31
N TRP A 216 0.88 5.84 23.00
CA TRP A 216 0.75 4.67 22.15
C TRP A 216 2.07 3.96 21.94
N ASP A 217 3.19 4.69 21.79
CA ASP A 217 4.52 4.07 21.78
C ASP A 217 4.70 3.17 23.00
N LEU A 218 4.38 3.67 24.21
CA LEU A 218 4.50 2.89 25.44
C LEU A 218 3.58 1.66 25.45
N ILE A 219 2.29 1.83 25.11
CA ILE A 219 1.32 0.73 25.09
C ILE A 219 1.74 -0.36 24.10
N PHE A 220 2.11 0.02 22.88
CA PHE A 220 2.57 -0.93 21.87
C PHE A 220 3.85 -1.64 22.30
N HIS A 221 4.81 -0.94 22.90
CA HIS A 221 6.02 -1.57 23.42
C HIS A 221 5.73 -2.54 24.57
N GLN A 222 4.81 -2.22 25.48
CA GLN A 222 4.40 -3.10 26.58
C GLN A 222 3.63 -4.34 26.11
N ALA A 223 2.94 -4.24 24.97
CA ALA A 223 2.25 -5.37 24.35
C ALA A 223 3.21 -6.39 23.71
N LEU A 224 4.50 -6.06 23.52
CA LEU A 224 5.49 -6.98 22.97
C LEU A 224 6.02 -7.91 24.08
N LYS A 225 5.70 -9.20 23.98
CA LYS A 225 6.28 -10.24 24.84
C LYS A 225 7.54 -10.80 24.20
N ARG A 226 8.58 -10.91 25.02
CA ARG A 226 9.90 -11.40 24.60
C ARG A 226 10.24 -12.72 25.27
N ASP A 227 10.99 -13.56 24.56
CA ASP A 227 11.60 -14.75 25.14
C ASP A 227 12.89 -14.41 25.92
N GLN A 228 13.55 -15.44 26.44
CA GLN A 228 14.80 -15.29 27.20
C GLN A 228 15.97 -14.77 26.36
N LYS A 229 15.89 -14.86 25.02
CA LYS A 229 16.89 -14.34 24.09
C LYS A 229 16.60 -12.89 23.68
N GLY A 230 15.49 -12.32 24.16
CA GLY A 230 15.04 -10.97 23.85
C GLY A 230 14.24 -10.87 22.55
N GLU A 231 13.93 -12.00 21.91
CA GLU A 231 13.18 -12.06 20.66
C GLU A 231 11.70 -11.85 20.91
N ILE A 232 11.03 -11.09 20.04
CA ILE A 232 9.58 -10.86 20.14
C ILE A 232 8.85 -12.12 19.68
N VAL A 233 8.16 -12.78 20.61
CA VAL A 233 7.44 -14.04 20.36
C VAL A 233 5.94 -13.84 20.25
N GLU A 234 5.40 -12.80 20.88
CA GLU A 234 3.96 -12.56 20.94
C GLU A 234 3.68 -11.06 21.05
N PHE A 235 2.56 -10.63 20.46
CA PHE A 235 2.01 -9.29 20.60
C PHE A 235 0.62 -9.41 21.23
N ASP A 236 0.50 -8.93 22.46
CA ASP A 236 -0.70 -9.06 23.29
C ASP A 236 -1.11 -7.67 23.79
N ILE A 237 -1.94 -7.00 22.98
CA ILE A 237 -2.48 -5.69 23.30
C ILE A 237 -3.86 -5.84 23.93
N ASP A 238 -4.09 -5.11 25.03
CA ASP A 238 -5.40 -5.08 25.69
C ASP A 238 -6.49 -4.61 24.68
N PRO A 239 -7.63 -5.33 24.55
CA PRO A 239 -8.66 -4.99 23.58
C PRO A 239 -9.22 -3.57 23.71
N ARG A 240 -9.33 -3.03 24.93
CA ARG A 240 -9.81 -1.65 25.12
C ARG A 240 -8.81 -0.63 24.61
N SER A 241 -7.52 -0.90 24.84
CA SER A 241 -6.43 -0.08 24.28
C SER A 241 -6.42 -0.13 22.76
N LEU A 242 -6.69 -1.29 22.15
CA LEU A 242 -6.81 -1.44 20.70
C LEU A 242 -8.00 -0.66 20.13
N GLU A 243 -9.15 -0.72 20.78
CA GLU A 243 -10.36 0.05 20.39
C GLU A 243 -10.10 1.56 20.49
N GLU A 244 -9.54 2.02 21.60
CA GLU A 244 -9.20 3.43 21.80
C GLU A 244 -8.17 3.92 20.76
N PHE A 245 -7.14 3.12 20.47
CA PHE A 245 -6.17 3.45 19.41
C PHE A 245 -6.85 3.58 18.05
N SER A 246 -7.72 2.63 17.72
CA SER A 246 -8.43 2.59 16.44
C SER A 246 -9.34 3.81 16.25
N GLU A 247 -10.02 4.24 17.31
CA GLU A 247 -10.87 5.44 17.29
C GLU A 247 -10.04 6.71 17.09
N GLN A 248 -8.99 6.90 17.90
CA GLN A 248 -8.13 8.08 17.85
C GLN A 248 -7.37 8.17 16.52
N ALA A 249 -6.71 7.08 16.11
CA ALA A 249 -6.03 6.98 14.82
C ALA A 249 -7.02 7.26 13.69
N GLY A 250 -8.22 6.66 13.76
CA GLY A 250 -9.28 6.86 12.79
C GLY A 250 -9.65 8.32 12.59
N LYS A 251 -9.82 9.07 13.68
CA LYS A 251 -10.14 10.50 13.62
C LYS A 251 -9.03 11.32 12.96
N VAL A 252 -7.79 11.17 13.43
CA VAL A 252 -6.65 11.97 12.97
C VAL A 252 -6.27 11.63 11.52
N ILE A 253 -6.25 10.34 11.18
CA ILE A 253 -5.92 9.89 9.81
C ILE A 253 -6.96 10.40 8.81
N ARG A 254 -8.26 10.29 9.12
CA ARG A 254 -9.34 10.79 8.24
C ARG A 254 -9.21 12.29 8.00
N GLU A 255 -8.92 13.08 9.03
CA GLU A 255 -8.72 14.53 8.87
C GLU A 255 -7.66 14.86 7.80
N TYR A 256 -6.53 14.15 7.79
CA TYR A 256 -5.48 14.39 6.80
C TYR A 256 -5.78 13.77 5.44
N MET A 257 -6.41 12.60 5.39
CA MET A 257 -6.84 11.97 4.13
C MET A 257 -7.89 12.82 3.41
N ASP A 258 -8.83 13.39 4.15
CA ASP A 258 -9.91 14.23 3.61
C ASP A 258 -9.38 15.54 3.01
N ARG A 259 -8.19 15.98 3.42
CA ARG A 259 -7.46 17.12 2.81
C ARG A 259 -6.71 16.73 1.53
N GLY A 260 -6.75 15.46 1.13
CA GLY A 260 -6.09 14.96 -0.08
C GLY A 260 -4.55 15.01 -0.03
N MET A 261 -3.96 15.18 1.16
CA MET A 261 -2.50 15.23 1.30
C MET A 261 -1.94 13.82 1.50
N PRO A 262 -0.94 13.37 0.73
CA PRO A 262 -0.24 12.12 1.01
C PRO A 262 0.63 12.28 2.27
N PHE A 263 0.58 11.28 3.15
CA PHE A 263 1.39 11.21 4.35
C PHE A 263 1.66 9.77 4.75
N VAL A 264 2.60 9.59 5.67
CA VAL A 264 2.97 8.28 6.23
C VAL A 264 2.79 8.33 7.75
N LEU A 265 2.36 7.20 8.33
CA LEU A 265 2.41 7.01 9.77
C LEU A 265 3.80 6.51 10.15
N VAL A 266 4.40 7.10 11.19
CA VAL A 266 5.71 6.69 11.69
C VAL A 266 5.62 6.26 13.15
N THR A 267 6.23 5.11 13.45
CA THR A 267 6.28 4.49 14.78
C THR A 267 7.67 3.91 15.08
N SER A 268 7.85 3.33 16.26
CA SER A 268 9.08 2.64 16.64
C SER A 268 9.34 1.38 15.78
N PRO A 269 10.61 1.01 15.55
CA PRO A 269 10.95 -0.13 14.69
C PRO A 269 10.34 -1.45 15.15
N GLU A 270 10.33 -1.71 16.45
CA GLU A 270 9.85 -2.96 17.03
C GLU A 270 8.33 -3.11 16.97
N THR A 271 7.60 -2.00 16.88
CA THR A 271 6.13 -1.97 16.88
C THR A 271 5.54 -1.81 15.47
N ARG A 272 6.37 -1.47 14.47
CA ARG A 272 5.93 -1.06 13.13
C ARG A 272 5.00 -2.05 12.44
N SER A 273 5.38 -3.33 12.38
CA SER A 273 4.58 -4.37 11.74
C SER A 273 3.23 -4.56 12.44
N TYR A 274 3.18 -4.42 13.77
CA TYR A 274 1.96 -4.54 14.57
C TYR A 274 1.04 -3.32 14.41
N VAL A 275 1.61 -2.11 14.41
CA VAL A 275 0.87 -0.89 14.09
C VAL A 275 0.31 -1.00 12.66
N ARG A 276 1.10 -1.46 11.69
CA ARG A 276 0.65 -1.70 10.31
C ARG A 276 -0.52 -2.70 10.26
N MET A 277 -0.42 -3.83 10.95
CA MET A 277 -1.47 -4.86 11.01
C MET A 277 -2.82 -4.32 11.51
N ILE A 278 -2.81 -3.34 12.41
CA ILE A 278 -4.03 -2.71 12.92
C ILE A 278 -4.52 -1.64 11.93
N ILE A 279 -3.63 -0.73 11.52
CA ILE A 279 -3.97 0.40 10.66
C ILE A 279 -4.48 -0.05 9.30
N GLU A 280 -3.94 -1.12 8.72
CA GLU A 280 -4.33 -1.58 7.39
C GLU A 280 -5.78 -2.06 7.29
N ARG A 281 -6.39 -2.48 8.41
CA ARG A 281 -7.80 -2.86 8.46
C ARG A 281 -8.73 -1.67 8.26
N LEU A 282 -8.29 -0.48 8.69
CA LEU A 282 -9.05 0.76 8.62
C LEU A 282 -8.64 1.59 7.39
N PHE A 283 -7.34 1.57 7.07
CA PHE A 283 -6.69 2.41 6.07
C PHE A 283 -5.67 1.58 5.29
N ALA A 284 -6.17 0.67 4.43
CA ALA A 284 -5.34 -0.26 3.66
C ALA A 284 -4.22 0.43 2.86
N THR A 285 -4.48 1.65 2.38
CA THR A 285 -3.57 2.46 1.56
C THR A 285 -2.53 3.25 2.36
N LEU A 286 -2.69 3.43 3.68
CA LEU A 286 -1.82 4.28 4.48
C LEU A 286 -0.48 3.59 4.76
N PRO A 287 0.66 4.12 4.28
CA PRO A 287 1.97 3.55 4.57
C PRO A 287 2.33 3.74 6.05
N VAL A 288 2.94 2.70 6.64
CA VAL A 288 3.48 2.73 7.99
C VAL A 288 4.97 2.48 7.92
N LEU A 289 5.77 3.46 8.35
CA LEU A 289 7.22 3.40 8.41
C LEU A 289 7.72 3.34 9.85
N SER A 290 8.92 2.80 10.05
CA SER A 290 9.65 2.95 11.30
C SER A 290 10.55 4.18 11.27
N HIS A 291 10.97 4.68 12.45
CA HIS A 291 11.94 5.78 12.52
C HIS A 291 13.27 5.50 11.81
N VAL A 292 13.69 4.23 11.74
CA VAL A 292 14.94 3.82 11.08
C VAL A 292 14.80 3.66 9.57
N GLU A 293 13.57 3.67 9.05
CA GLU A 293 13.28 3.70 7.61
C GLU A 293 13.25 5.12 7.04
N LEU A 294 13.38 6.15 7.90
CA LEU A 294 13.47 7.54 7.48
C LEU A 294 14.87 7.84 6.93
N ALA A 295 14.94 8.00 5.62
CA ALA A 295 16.19 8.18 4.90
C ALA A 295 16.89 9.50 5.27
N LYS A 296 18.23 9.47 5.35
CA LYS A 296 19.02 10.69 5.54
C LYS A 296 18.87 11.60 4.31
N GLY A 297 18.75 12.91 4.55
CA GLY A 297 18.72 13.94 3.51
C GLY A 297 17.34 14.22 2.90
N ILE A 298 16.29 13.53 3.32
CA ILE A 298 14.91 13.87 2.91
C ILE A 298 14.33 14.98 3.79
N GLU A 299 13.59 15.90 3.20
CA GLU A 299 12.86 16.91 3.97
C GLU A 299 11.65 16.26 4.66
N ILE A 300 11.59 16.36 5.98
CA ILE A 300 10.51 15.79 6.78
C ILE A 300 9.61 16.91 7.30
N LYS A 301 8.32 16.83 6.98
CA LYS A 301 7.30 17.72 7.53
C LYS A 301 6.39 16.95 8.49
N ILE A 302 6.44 17.30 9.76
CA ILE A 302 5.61 16.66 10.78
C ILE A 302 4.23 17.29 10.76
N LEU A 303 3.20 16.46 10.57
CA LEU A 303 1.81 16.89 10.58
C LEU A 303 1.25 16.95 12.00
N GLY A 304 1.61 15.97 12.83
CA GLY A 304 1.13 15.87 14.21
C GLY A 304 1.43 14.50 14.81
N SER A 305 0.66 14.13 15.84
CA SER A 305 0.72 12.82 16.48
C SER A 305 -0.66 12.24 16.77
N ILE A 306 -0.76 10.91 16.83
CA ILE A 306 -1.91 10.19 17.38
C ILE A 306 -1.68 10.05 18.89
N SER A 307 -2.60 10.53 19.73
CA SER A 307 -2.43 10.63 21.19
C SER A 307 -3.75 10.46 21.94
#